data_AF-A0A329SWR8-F1
#
_entry.id   AF-A0A329SWR8-F1
#
_cell.length_a   1.000
_cell.length_b   1.000
_cell.length_c   1.000
_cell.angle_alpha   90.00
_cell.angle_beta   90.00
_cell.angle_gamma   90.00
#
_symmetry.space_group_name_H-M   'P 1'
#
loop_
_entity.id
_entity.type
_entity.pdbx_description
1 polymer ?
#
loop_
_entity_poly.entity_id
_entity_poly.type
_entity_poly.pdbx_seq_one_letter_code
_entity_poly.pdbx_strand_id
1 'polypeptide(L)'
;MIMNQFGNDQTIQHSVIERNADWHMVKIVKHFQSVNDWEQMTVIMVDKDLNEIEVLKRMSPGARILLCHFHVIKWLPSAVRNDKYGTYATEVLKQIDFCVANLVYSKSEVELLQHANEFKVLACRGGRDELWTYLEENWMDSKQIAMSMKQCLEAVIRYQRRREDDYATRLSMPGTLRNINYVEEMNQLLGMTSEWLAGMFETEYKFATTCDAITSYTIDDQELHIILRRNGRAHRVNKFDWICSCELSAIMKLPCRHAMMYRKSLLN
;
A
#
# COMPACT_ATOMS: atom_id res chain seq x y z
N MET A 1 -12.17 -2.12 2.37
CA MET A 1 -11.75 -1.66 3.71
C MET A 1 -13.01 -1.47 4.53
N ILE A 2 -13.01 -1.88 5.80
CA ILE A 2 -14.09 -1.55 6.74
C ILE A 2 -13.56 -0.57 7.77
N MET A 3 -14.43 0.32 8.23
CA MET A 3 -14.21 1.16 9.40
C MET A 3 -15.22 0.76 10.47
N ASN A 4 -14.75 0.50 11.68
CA ASN A 4 -15.65 0.19 12.80
C ASN A 4 -16.15 1.47 13.50
N GLN A 5 -17.06 1.31 14.46
CA GLN A 5 -17.67 2.40 15.22
C GLN A 5 -16.67 3.27 16.01
N PHE A 6 -15.46 2.77 16.27
CA PHE A 6 -14.39 3.51 16.96
C PHE A 6 -13.49 4.29 15.99
N GLY A 7 -13.78 4.26 14.68
CA GLY A 7 -12.98 4.90 13.64
C GLY A 7 -11.71 4.13 13.29
N ASN A 8 -11.58 2.88 13.74
CA ASN A 8 -10.49 2.00 13.34
C ASN A 8 -10.84 1.37 12.00
N ASP A 9 -9.97 1.56 11.01
CA ASP A 9 -10.06 0.90 9.72
C ASP A 9 -9.24 -0.40 9.66
N GLN A 10 -9.64 -1.30 8.76
CA GLN A 10 -8.90 -2.51 8.43
C GLN A 10 -9.11 -2.88 6.95
N THR A 11 -8.03 -3.33 6.30
CA THR A 11 -8.14 -4.02 5.01
C THR A 11 -8.56 -5.46 5.28
N ILE A 12 -9.75 -5.83 4.82
CA ILE A 12 -10.37 -7.13 5.09
C ILE A 12 -10.39 -8.07 3.89
N GLN A 13 -10.29 -7.52 2.67
CA GLN A 13 -10.31 -8.29 1.44
C GLN A 13 -9.57 -7.51 0.35
N HIS A 14 -8.83 -8.25 -0.46
CA HIS A 14 -8.32 -7.80 -1.74
C HIS A 14 -8.78 -8.79 -2.81
N SER A 15 -9.20 -8.29 -3.96
CA SER A 15 -9.67 -9.13 -5.05
C SER A 15 -9.14 -8.57 -6.36
N VAL A 16 -8.58 -9.45 -7.18
CA VAL A 16 -8.12 -9.12 -8.54
C VAL A 16 -9.17 -9.65 -9.50
N ILE A 17 -9.69 -8.76 -10.35
CA ILE A 17 -10.66 -9.11 -11.38
C ILE A 17 -10.07 -8.83 -12.75
N GLU A 18 -10.32 -9.75 -13.67
CA GLU A 18 -9.87 -9.64 -15.06
C GLU A 18 -10.60 -8.51 -15.81
N ARG A 19 -11.86 -8.26 -15.45
CA ARG A 19 -12.69 -7.19 -16.02
C ARG A 19 -13.79 -6.76 -15.06
N ASN A 20 -14.20 -5.50 -15.17
CA ASN A 20 -15.33 -4.92 -14.43
C ASN A 20 -16.66 -5.40 -15.04
N ALA A 21 -17.21 -6.47 -14.48
CA ALA A 21 -18.44 -7.11 -14.95
C ALA A 21 -19.25 -7.65 -13.77
N ASP A 22 -20.57 -7.54 -13.83
CA ASP A 22 -21.51 -7.86 -12.75
C ASP A 22 -21.24 -9.21 -12.07
N TRP A 23 -20.98 -10.26 -12.86
CA TRP A 23 -20.76 -11.60 -12.33
C TRP A 23 -19.48 -11.72 -11.51
N HIS A 24 -18.43 -10.97 -11.84
CA HIS A 24 -17.19 -10.91 -11.04
C HIS A 24 -17.43 -10.21 -9.73
N MET A 25 -18.15 -9.08 -9.74
CA MET A 25 -18.49 -8.35 -8.51
C MET A 25 -19.41 -9.15 -7.61
N VAL A 26 -20.39 -9.88 -8.15
CA VAL A 26 -21.20 -10.81 -7.35
C VAL A 26 -20.32 -11.84 -6.65
N LYS A 27 -19.30 -12.40 -7.32
CA LYS A 27 -18.38 -13.35 -6.69
C LYS A 27 -17.56 -12.69 -5.58
N ILE A 28 -17.03 -11.48 -5.80
CA ILE A 28 -16.27 -10.73 -4.80
C ILE A 28 -17.12 -10.48 -3.55
N VAL A 29 -18.34 -9.98 -3.74
CA VAL A 29 -19.25 -9.64 -2.63
C VAL A 29 -19.71 -10.91 -1.90
N LYS A 30 -20.00 -12.00 -2.61
CA LYS A 30 -20.33 -13.28 -1.97
C LYS A 30 -19.17 -13.82 -1.12
N HIS A 31 -17.95 -13.72 -1.64
CA HIS A 31 -16.78 -14.12 -0.86
C HIS A 31 -16.62 -13.26 0.39
N PHE A 32 -16.76 -11.94 0.24
CA PHE A 32 -16.75 -10.98 1.34
C PHE A 32 -17.77 -11.35 2.42
N GLN A 33 -19.02 -11.60 2.03
CA GLN A 33 -20.11 -11.98 2.93
C GLN A 33 -19.89 -13.33 3.61
N SER A 34 -19.17 -14.26 2.98
CA SER A 34 -18.91 -15.60 3.54
C SER A 34 -17.86 -15.63 4.64
N VAL A 35 -17.00 -14.59 4.73
CA VAL A 35 -15.87 -14.56 5.65
C VAL A 35 -15.88 -13.35 6.59
N ASN A 36 -16.85 -12.44 6.46
CA ASN A 36 -16.97 -11.25 7.29
C ASN A 36 -18.41 -11.13 7.85
N ASP A 37 -18.53 -10.64 9.08
CA ASP A 37 -19.81 -10.18 9.61
C ASP A 37 -20.21 -8.87 8.90
N TRP A 38 -21.18 -8.97 7.99
CA TRP A 38 -21.59 -7.89 7.12
C TRP A 38 -23.01 -7.41 7.39
N GLU A 39 -23.76 -8.08 8.28
CA GLU A 39 -25.16 -7.73 8.59
C GLU A 39 -25.26 -6.36 9.27
N GLN A 40 -24.20 -5.96 9.97
CA GLN A 40 -24.08 -4.65 10.64
C GLN A 40 -23.58 -3.54 9.71
N MET A 41 -23.32 -3.84 8.43
CA MET A 41 -22.78 -2.87 7.47
C MET A 41 -23.86 -1.87 7.06
N THR A 42 -23.73 -0.62 7.51
CA THR A 42 -24.71 0.44 7.25
C THR A 42 -24.38 1.28 6.01
N VAL A 43 -23.10 1.37 5.64
CA VAL A 43 -22.62 2.23 4.55
C VAL A 43 -21.54 1.51 3.74
N ILE A 44 -21.68 1.54 2.41
CA ILE A 44 -20.70 1.04 1.44
C ILE A 44 -20.24 2.23 0.61
N MET A 45 -18.93 2.54 0.65
CA MET A 45 -18.35 3.58 -0.19
C MET A 45 -17.67 2.96 -1.41
N VAL A 46 -18.00 3.46 -2.60
CA VAL A 46 -17.57 2.90 -3.90
C VAL A 46 -16.97 3.94 -4.84
N ASP A 47 -16.14 3.51 -5.79
CA ASP A 47 -15.70 4.40 -6.88
C ASP A 47 -16.86 4.73 -7.84
N LYS A 48 -16.71 5.81 -8.61
CA LYS A 48 -17.67 6.31 -9.61
C LYS A 48 -17.88 5.36 -10.79
N ASP A 49 -16.89 4.53 -11.09
CA ASP A 49 -16.83 3.71 -12.31
C ASP A 49 -17.25 2.26 -12.07
N LEU A 50 -17.79 1.95 -10.89
CA LEU A 50 -18.42 0.65 -10.67
C LEU A 50 -19.78 0.65 -11.35
N ASN A 51 -19.84 0.00 -12.53
CA ASN A 51 -21.10 -0.44 -13.16
C ASN A 51 -21.98 -1.24 -12.16
N GLU A 52 -21.37 -1.72 -11.09
CA GLU A 52 -21.94 -2.64 -10.12
C GLU A 52 -22.53 -1.98 -8.86
N ILE A 53 -22.82 -0.66 -8.89
CA ILE A 53 -23.66 -0.02 -7.85
C ILE A 53 -24.97 -0.81 -7.71
N GLU A 54 -25.59 -1.20 -8.82
CA GLU A 54 -26.81 -2.03 -8.80
C GLU A 54 -26.60 -3.40 -8.16
N VAL A 55 -25.44 -4.03 -8.41
CA VAL A 55 -25.09 -5.32 -7.80
C VAL A 55 -25.00 -5.18 -6.28
N LEU A 56 -24.35 -4.12 -5.81
CA LEU A 56 -24.22 -3.83 -4.38
C LEU A 56 -25.58 -3.49 -3.75
N LYS A 57 -26.44 -2.72 -4.44
CA LYS A 57 -27.82 -2.43 -3.97
C LYS A 57 -28.62 -3.72 -3.81
N ARG A 58 -28.48 -4.65 -4.76
CA ARG A 58 -29.16 -5.96 -4.74
C ARG A 58 -28.63 -6.88 -3.64
N MET A 59 -27.31 -6.87 -3.40
CA MET A 59 -26.68 -7.79 -2.45
C MET A 59 -26.66 -7.29 -1.01
N SER A 60 -26.79 -5.98 -0.82
CA SER A 60 -26.84 -5.33 0.49
C SER A 60 -27.95 -4.25 0.51
N PRO A 61 -29.24 -4.63 0.40
CA PRO A 61 -30.34 -3.68 0.28
C PRO A 61 -30.54 -2.80 1.53
N GLY A 62 -30.08 -3.26 2.69
CA GLY A 62 -30.08 -2.48 3.94
C GLY A 62 -28.90 -1.52 4.07
N ALA A 63 -27.87 -1.64 3.23
CA ALA A 63 -26.68 -0.80 3.28
C ALA A 63 -26.84 0.39 2.34
N ARG A 64 -26.50 1.59 2.81
CA ARG A 64 -26.49 2.79 1.99
C ARG A 64 -25.22 2.85 1.15
N ILE A 65 -25.36 3.05 -0.15
CA ILE A 65 -24.22 3.14 -1.06
C ILE A 65 -23.87 4.60 -1.32
N LEU A 66 -22.60 4.94 -1.11
CA LEU A 66 -22.07 6.28 -1.34
C LEU A 66 -20.95 6.23 -2.38
N LEU A 67 -20.95 7.19 -3.29
CA LEU A 67 -19.76 7.44 -4.10
C LEU A 67 -18.63 7.96 -3.21
N CYS A 68 -17.43 7.52 -3.51
CA CYS A 68 -16.23 7.95 -2.82
C CYS A 68 -15.96 9.41 -3.13
N HIS A 69 -15.89 10.22 -2.08
CA HIS A 69 -15.69 11.66 -2.20
C HIS A 69 -14.45 12.00 -3.03
N PHE A 70 -13.34 11.30 -2.78
CA PHE A 70 -12.08 11.47 -3.51
C PHE A 70 -12.23 11.27 -5.03
N HIS A 71 -12.91 10.19 -5.42
CA HIS A 71 -13.06 9.86 -6.82
C HIS A 71 -13.99 10.83 -7.53
N VAL A 72 -15.06 11.29 -6.88
CA VAL A 72 -15.94 12.30 -7.46
C VAL A 72 -15.27 13.66 -7.54
N ILE A 73 -14.48 14.09 -6.55
CA ILE A 73 -13.70 15.35 -6.67
C ILE A 73 -12.76 15.29 -7.87
N LYS A 74 -12.06 14.18 -8.03
CA LYS A 74 -11.13 13.99 -9.14
C LYS A 74 -11.84 13.94 -10.48
N TRP A 75 -13.04 13.36 -10.50
CA TRP A 75 -13.79 13.14 -11.73
C TRP A 75 -14.66 14.29 -12.16
N LEU A 76 -15.33 14.97 -11.23
CA LEU A 76 -16.36 15.96 -11.53
C LEU A 76 -15.84 17.08 -12.45
N PRO A 77 -14.60 17.60 -12.31
CA PRO A 77 -14.03 18.52 -13.29
C PRO A 77 -13.94 17.92 -14.70
N SER A 78 -13.54 16.67 -14.84
CA SER A 78 -13.51 15.97 -16.14
C SER A 78 -14.91 15.64 -16.66
N ALA A 79 -15.86 15.34 -15.78
CA ALA A 79 -17.24 15.03 -16.13
C ALA A 79 -17.96 16.23 -16.75
N VAL A 80 -17.79 17.41 -16.14
CA VAL A 80 -18.35 18.68 -16.63
C VAL A 80 -17.83 19.04 -18.03
N ARG A 81 -16.64 18.54 -18.39
CA ARG A 81 -16.01 18.74 -19.70
C ARG A 81 -16.24 17.58 -20.67
N ASN A 82 -17.03 16.58 -20.28
CA ASN A 82 -17.29 15.41 -21.08
C ASN A 82 -18.50 15.66 -21.99
N ASP A 83 -18.33 15.45 -23.29
CA ASP A 83 -19.39 15.63 -24.28
C ASP A 83 -20.63 14.78 -24.01
N LYS A 84 -20.49 13.67 -23.26
CA LYS A 84 -21.61 12.84 -22.78
C LYS A 84 -22.69 13.66 -22.10
N TYR A 85 -22.33 14.69 -21.34
CA TYR A 85 -23.27 15.51 -20.58
C TYR A 85 -23.56 16.86 -21.24
N GLY A 86 -23.18 17.00 -22.51
CA GLY A 86 -23.23 18.24 -23.26
C GLY A 86 -22.07 19.19 -22.96
N THR A 87 -21.86 20.14 -23.88
CA THR A 87 -20.78 21.13 -23.77
C THR A 87 -21.25 22.43 -23.13
N TYR A 88 -20.41 22.97 -22.26
CA TYR A 88 -20.65 24.25 -21.59
C TYR A 88 -19.72 25.32 -22.17
N ALA A 89 -20.21 26.55 -22.26
CA ALA A 89 -19.37 27.70 -22.61
C ALA A 89 -18.29 27.89 -21.54
N THR A 90 -17.10 28.37 -21.94
CA THR A 90 -15.93 28.54 -21.06
C THR A 90 -16.23 29.31 -19.78
N GLU A 91 -17.07 30.34 -19.85
CA GLU A 91 -17.43 31.14 -18.68
C GLU A 91 -18.33 30.39 -17.69
N VAL A 92 -19.19 29.51 -18.21
CA VAL A 92 -20.02 28.61 -17.39
C VAL A 92 -19.16 27.53 -16.75
N LEU A 93 -18.17 26.99 -17.49
CA LEU A 93 -17.22 26.00 -16.96
C LEU A 93 -16.45 26.55 -15.75
N LYS A 94 -15.96 27.79 -15.80
CA LYS A 94 -15.28 28.43 -14.66
C LYS A 94 -16.18 28.55 -13.43
N GLN A 95 -17.45 28.92 -13.65
CA GLN A 95 -18.44 29.01 -12.56
C GLN A 95 -18.72 27.62 -11.98
N ILE A 96 -18.85 26.61 -12.83
CA ILE A 96 -19.03 25.22 -12.40
C ILE A 96 -17.81 24.75 -11.60
N ASP A 97 -16.57 24.99 -12.04
CA ASP A 97 -15.36 24.62 -11.30
C ASP A 97 -15.34 25.25 -9.89
N PHE A 98 -15.76 26.52 -9.77
CA PHE A 98 -15.88 27.19 -8.47
C PHE A 98 -16.96 26.55 -7.59
N CYS A 99 -18.14 26.25 -8.14
CA CYS A 99 -19.19 25.55 -7.41
C CYS A 99 -18.75 24.15 -6.96
N VAL A 100 -18.01 23.41 -7.81
CA VAL A 100 -17.43 22.11 -7.45
C VAL A 100 -16.47 22.25 -6.28
N ALA A 101 -15.55 23.23 -6.31
CA ALA A 101 -14.65 23.48 -5.20
C ALA A 101 -15.41 23.78 -3.90
N ASN A 102 -16.42 24.65 -3.96
CA ASN A 102 -17.19 25.02 -2.76
C ASN A 102 -18.03 23.87 -2.22
N LEU A 103 -18.65 23.07 -3.09
CA LEU A 103 -19.32 21.82 -2.72
C LEU A 103 -18.39 20.89 -1.94
N VAL A 104 -17.18 20.70 -2.47
CA VAL A 104 -16.17 19.80 -1.91
C VAL A 104 -15.63 20.29 -0.57
N TYR A 105 -15.49 21.60 -0.39
CA TYR A 105 -14.94 22.21 0.82
C TYR A 105 -16.00 22.75 1.79
N SER A 106 -17.28 22.45 1.56
CA SER A 106 -18.38 22.85 2.43
C SER A 106 -18.18 22.34 3.85
N LYS A 107 -18.40 23.20 4.85
CA LYS A 107 -18.20 22.88 6.28
C LYS A 107 -19.48 22.50 6.99
N SER A 108 -20.63 22.73 6.35
CA SER A 108 -21.94 22.36 6.85
C SER A 108 -22.83 21.82 5.73
N GLU A 109 -23.85 21.07 6.12
CA GLU A 109 -24.89 20.60 5.19
C GLU A 109 -25.63 21.77 4.53
N VAL A 110 -25.82 22.88 5.25
CA VAL A 110 -26.48 24.08 4.70
C VAL A 110 -25.63 24.71 3.59
N GLU A 111 -24.33 24.92 3.83
CA GLU A 111 -23.40 25.44 2.81
C GLU A 111 -23.35 24.51 1.60
N LEU A 112 -23.29 23.20 1.84
CA LEU A 112 -23.27 22.20 0.79
C LEU A 112 -24.54 22.27 -0.08
N LEU A 113 -25.73 22.28 0.53
CA LEU A 113 -26.98 22.37 -0.21
C LEU A 113 -27.11 23.68 -0.99
N GLN A 114 -26.59 24.78 -0.44
CA GLN A 114 -26.52 26.05 -1.15
C GLN A 114 -25.64 25.94 -2.41
N HIS A 115 -24.42 25.43 -2.27
CA HIS A 115 -23.50 25.26 -3.41
C HIS A 115 -23.99 24.20 -4.40
N ALA A 116 -24.72 23.18 -3.93
CA ALA A 116 -25.37 22.20 -4.79
C ALA A 116 -26.46 22.82 -5.66
N ASN A 117 -27.27 23.71 -5.09
CA ASN A 117 -28.27 24.46 -5.85
C ASN A 117 -27.63 25.40 -6.87
N GLU A 118 -26.55 26.09 -6.51
CA GLU A 118 -25.77 26.92 -7.46
C GLU A 118 -25.24 26.07 -8.62
N PHE A 119 -24.66 24.89 -8.31
CA PHE A 119 -24.20 23.93 -9.31
C PHE A 119 -25.36 23.45 -10.20
N LYS A 120 -26.51 23.08 -9.62
CA LYS A 120 -27.72 22.63 -10.34
C LYS A 120 -28.15 23.66 -11.37
N VAL A 121 -28.25 24.93 -10.97
CA VAL A 121 -28.65 26.02 -11.88
C VAL A 121 -27.69 26.13 -13.07
N LEU A 122 -26.38 25.99 -12.84
CA LEU A 122 -25.37 26.07 -13.91
C LEU A 122 -25.35 24.83 -14.80
N ALA A 123 -25.34 23.64 -14.19
CA ALA A 123 -25.33 22.36 -14.87
C ALA A 123 -26.57 22.19 -15.76
N CYS A 124 -27.72 22.70 -15.30
CA CYS A 124 -28.98 22.60 -16.02
C CYS A 124 -29.24 23.70 -17.05
N ARG A 125 -28.31 24.65 -17.25
CA ARG A 125 -28.48 25.69 -18.28
C ARG A 125 -28.64 25.06 -19.66
N GLY A 126 -29.51 25.64 -20.48
CA GLY A 126 -29.73 25.19 -21.85
C GLY A 126 -30.56 23.91 -21.95
N GLY A 127 -31.34 23.57 -20.92
CA GLY A 127 -32.21 22.39 -20.90
C GLY A 127 -31.49 21.07 -20.67
N ARG A 128 -30.23 21.12 -20.22
CA ARG A 128 -29.48 19.94 -19.80
C ARG A 128 -29.94 19.52 -18.41
N ASP A 129 -29.96 18.24 -18.11
CA ASP A 129 -30.30 17.74 -16.77
C ASP A 129 -29.53 16.46 -16.42
N GLU A 130 -28.98 15.75 -17.40
CA GLU A 130 -28.27 14.48 -17.23
C GLU A 130 -27.15 14.52 -16.17
N LEU A 131 -26.29 15.55 -16.20
CA LEU A 131 -25.20 15.69 -15.22
C LEU A 131 -25.72 15.88 -13.79
N TRP A 132 -26.75 16.71 -13.64
CA TRP A 132 -27.35 16.97 -12.33
C TRP A 132 -28.11 15.75 -11.84
N THR A 133 -28.90 15.09 -12.69
CA THR A 133 -29.66 13.88 -12.35
C THR A 133 -28.73 12.79 -11.86
N TYR A 134 -27.62 12.56 -12.56
CA TYR A 134 -26.58 11.64 -12.10
C TYR A 134 -26.02 12.03 -10.73
N LEU A 135 -25.68 13.31 -10.53
CA LEU A 135 -25.16 13.78 -9.24
C LEU A 135 -26.21 13.67 -8.12
N GLU A 136 -27.48 13.96 -8.40
CA GLU A 136 -28.57 13.92 -7.43
C GLU A 136 -28.81 12.48 -6.96
N GLU A 137 -28.99 11.55 -7.88
CA GLU A 137 -29.26 10.13 -7.59
C GLU A 137 -28.09 9.41 -6.91
N ASN A 138 -26.85 9.79 -7.22
CA ASN A 138 -25.64 9.07 -6.77
C ASN A 138 -24.89 9.78 -5.63
N TRP A 139 -25.20 11.04 -5.35
CA TRP A 139 -24.50 11.85 -4.35
C TRP A 139 -25.45 12.62 -3.43
N MET A 140 -26.40 13.40 -3.97
CA MET A 140 -27.20 14.33 -3.15
C MET A 140 -28.37 13.67 -2.41
N ASP A 141 -29.03 12.66 -2.98
CA ASP A 141 -30.16 11.95 -2.35
C ASP A 141 -29.75 11.10 -1.15
N SER A 142 -28.45 10.91 -0.94
CA SER A 142 -27.91 10.29 0.25
C SER A 142 -27.94 11.27 1.43
N LYS A 143 -29.04 11.25 2.21
CA LYS A 143 -29.36 12.05 3.43
C LYS A 143 -28.33 12.10 4.58
N GLN A 144 -27.07 11.77 4.36
CA GLN A 144 -25.96 12.10 5.27
C GLN A 144 -24.74 12.47 4.43
N ILE A 145 -24.76 13.64 3.81
CA ILE A 145 -23.54 14.29 3.31
C ILE A 145 -22.80 14.94 4.50
N ALA A 146 -22.67 14.17 5.58
CA ALA A 146 -22.18 14.59 6.88
C ALA A 146 -20.90 13.83 7.27
N MET A 147 -20.13 13.36 6.27
CA MET A 147 -18.69 13.34 6.43
C MET A 147 -18.16 14.58 5.74
N SER A 148 -17.92 15.62 6.52
CA SER A 148 -17.17 16.78 6.04
C SER A 148 -15.86 16.30 5.42
N MET A 149 -15.35 17.00 4.41
CA MET A 149 -14.03 16.74 3.83
C MET A 149 -12.96 16.49 4.91
N LYS A 150 -13.05 17.20 6.04
CA LYS A 150 -12.18 17.00 7.20
C LYS A 150 -12.19 15.56 7.70
N GLN A 151 -13.35 14.93 7.83
CA GLN A 151 -13.48 13.55 8.28
C GLN A 151 -13.00 12.54 7.23
N CYS A 152 -13.22 12.82 5.94
CA CYS A 152 -12.64 12.02 4.86
C CYS A 152 -11.11 12.14 4.82
N LEU A 153 -10.57 13.34 4.95
CA LEU A 153 -9.13 13.61 4.97
C LEU A 153 -8.48 12.98 6.21
N GLU A 154 -9.11 13.08 7.38
CA GLU A 154 -8.66 12.39 8.60
C GLU A 154 -8.64 10.87 8.42
N ALA A 155 -9.66 10.28 7.79
CA ALA A 155 -9.68 8.86 7.49
C ALA A 155 -8.54 8.45 6.52
N VAL A 156 -8.29 9.25 5.46
CA VAL A 156 -7.20 9.00 4.50
C VAL A 156 -5.83 9.15 5.15
N ILE A 157 -5.61 10.20 5.95
CA ILE A 157 -4.34 10.41 6.67
C ILE A 157 -4.12 9.29 7.68
N ARG A 158 -5.16 8.84 8.40
CA ARG A 158 -5.07 7.69 9.30
C ARG A 158 -4.77 6.39 8.55
N TYR A 159 -5.33 6.20 7.36
CA TYR A 159 -5.02 5.05 6.51
C TYR A 159 -3.58 5.10 5.99
N GLN A 160 -3.11 6.25 5.49
CA GLN A 160 -1.75 6.45 5.03
C GLN A 160 -0.73 6.23 6.16
N ARG A 161 -0.93 6.88 7.31
CA ARG A 161 -0.06 6.71 8.48
C ARG A 161 0.00 5.24 8.94
N ARG A 162 -1.13 4.52 8.91
CA ARG A 162 -1.14 3.09 9.20
C ARG A 162 -0.45 2.22 8.15
N ARG A 163 -0.53 2.59 6.87
CA ARG A 163 0.23 1.90 5.81
C ARG A 163 1.72 2.14 5.96
N GLU A 164 2.11 3.35 6.37
CA GLU A 164 3.48 3.68 6.74
C GLU A 164 3.92 2.89 7.99
N ASP A 165 3.07 2.79 9.02
CA ASP A 165 3.34 2.02 10.24
C ASP A 165 3.39 0.51 9.98
N ASP A 166 2.49 -0.06 9.16
CA ASP A 166 2.51 -1.47 8.75
C ASP A 166 3.72 -1.76 7.87
N TYR A 167 4.09 -0.84 6.97
CA TYR A 167 5.33 -0.93 6.20
C TYR A 167 6.56 -0.86 7.11
N ALA A 168 6.60 0.08 8.05
CA ALA A 168 7.66 0.21 9.05
C ALA A 168 7.71 -0.99 9.98
N THR A 169 6.55 -1.58 10.33
CA THR A 169 6.43 -2.80 11.12
C THR A 169 6.91 -4.00 10.34
N ARG A 170 6.60 -4.13 9.04
CA ARG A 170 7.13 -5.21 8.18
C ARG A 170 8.62 -5.09 7.94
N LEU A 171 9.13 -3.86 7.87
CA LEU A 171 10.58 -3.60 7.83
C LEU A 171 11.25 -3.83 9.19
N SER A 172 10.54 -3.62 10.30
CA SER A 172 11.07 -3.73 11.67
C SER A 172 10.68 -5.02 12.40
N MET A 173 9.90 -5.90 11.78
CA MET A 173 9.58 -7.26 12.23
C MET A 173 10.50 -8.24 11.51
N PRO A 174 11.61 -8.64 12.15
CA PRO A 174 12.24 -9.90 11.86
C PRO A 174 11.22 -11.04 12.07
N GLY A 175 10.58 -11.47 10.99
CA GLY A 175 9.60 -12.56 11.04
C GLY A 175 10.31 -13.90 11.01
N THR A 176 10.17 -14.66 12.10
CA THR A 176 9.92 -16.12 12.29
C THR A 176 10.15 -17.14 11.17
N LEU A 177 10.88 -16.81 10.11
CA LEU A 177 11.31 -17.75 9.08
C LEU A 177 12.34 -18.66 9.72
N ARG A 178 11.91 -19.88 10.01
CA ARG A 178 12.78 -20.92 10.56
C ARG A 178 12.98 -22.00 9.51
N ASN A 179 14.23 -22.23 9.16
CA ASN A 179 14.65 -23.36 8.35
C ASN A 179 15.22 -24.43 9.28
N ILE A 180 14.62 -25.63 9.26
CA ILE A 180 15.04 -26.78 10.09
C ILE A 180 16.47 -27.24 9.79
N ASN A 181 17.00 -26.92 8.61
CA ASN A 181 18.37 -27.26 8.21
C ASN A 181 19.39 -26.20 8.64
N TYR A 182 18.92 -25.03 9.12
CA TYR A 182 19.78 -23.96 9.60
C TYR A 182 20.03 -24.09 11.10
N VAL A 183 21.25 -23.79 11.52
CA VAL A 183 21.59 -23.59 12.93
C VAL A 183 20.95 -22.29 13.45
N GLU A 184 20.93 -22.10 14.77
CA GLU A 184 20.24 -20.96 15.39
C GLU A 184 20.73 -19.60 14.86
N GLU A 185 22.04 -19.42 14.73
CA GLU A 185 22.66 -18.20 14.18
C GLU A 185 22.23 -17.93 12.73
N MET A 186 22.05 -18.98 11.94
CA MET A 186 21.55 -18.90 10.57
C MET A 186 20.05 -18.60 10.53
N ASN A 187 19.27 -19.09 11.49
CA ASN A 187 17.85 -18.75 11.64
C ASN A 187 17.66 -17.30 12.10
N GLN A 188 18.56 -16.76 12.92
CA GLN A 188 18.57 -15.33 13.26
C GLN A 188 18.81 -14.47 12.02
N LEU A 189 19.80 -14.84 11.19
CA LEU A 189 20.03 -14.15 9.91
C LEU A 189 18.83 -14.26 8.97
N LEU A 190 18.22 -15.45 8.87
CA LEU A 190 17.03 -15.67 8.05
C LEU A 190 15.85 -14.82 8.52
N GLY A 191 15.66 -14.66 9.83
CA GLY A 191 14.64 -13.78 10.38
C GLY A 191 14.86 -12.32 10.04
N MET A 192 16.10 -11.89 9.79
CA MET A 192 16.46 -10.51 9.45
C MET A 192 16.58 -10.24 7.94
N THR A 193 16.48 -11.27 7.10
CA THR A 193 16.81 -11.19 5.66
C THR A 193 15.84 -12.00 4.81
N SER A 194 16.05 -12.06 3.49
CA SER A 194 15.28 -12.94 2.60
C SER A 194 15.87 -14.35 2.55
N GLU A 195 15.04 -15.36 2.24
CA GLU A 195 15.50 -16.76 2.06
C GLU A 195 16.66 -16.88 1.06
N TRP A 196 16.60 -16.12 -0.04
CA TRP A 196 17.64 -16.09 -1.05
C TRP A 196 18.97 -15.57 -0.49
N LEU A 197 18.94 -14.48 0.29
CA LEU A 197 20.13 -13.90 0.89
C LEU A 197 20.73 -14.83 1.95
N ALA A 198 19.87 -15.43 2.77
CA ALA A 198 20.26 -16.42 3.78
C ALA A 198 20.89 -17.66 3.12
N GLY A 199 20.36 -18.13 1.98
CA GLY A 199 20.94 -19.24 1.22
C GLY A 199 22.32 -18.93 0.62
N MET A 200 22.51 -17.71 0.11
CA MET A 200 23.86 -17.27 -0.32
C MET A 200 24.84 -17.25 0.84
N PHE A 201 24.43 -16.71 2.00
CA PHE A 201 25.27 -16.62 3.18
C PHE A 201 25.59 -17.99 3.79
N GLU A 202 24.64 -18.94 3.77
CA GLU A 202 24.80 -20.29 4.32
C GLU A 202 26.06 -20.98 3.77
N THR A 203 26.32 -20.85 2.46
CA THR A 203 27.47 -21.46 1.80
C THR A 203 28.79 -20.92 2.35
N GLU A 204 28.87 -19.61 2.60
CA GLU A 204 30.04 -18.97 3.17
C GLU A 204 30.21 -19.33 4.66
N TYR A 205 29.11 -19.36 5.40
CA TYR A 205 29.07 -19.67 6.82
C TYR A 205 29.50 -21.12 7.08
N LYS A 206 28.94 -22.10 6.35
CA LYS A 206 29.35 -23.52 6.44
C LYS A 206 30.84 -23.71 6.15
N PHE A 207 31.34 -23.02 5.12
CA PHE A 207 32.75 -23.07 4.80
C PHE A 207 33.59 -22.52 5.97
N ALA A 208 33.28 -21.32 6.46
CA ALA A 208 34.05 -20.66 7.50
C ALA A 208 34.01 -21.36 8.87
N THR A 209 32.93 -22.08 9.16
CA THR A 209 32.72 -22.76 10.45
C THR A 209 33.36 -24.15 10.51
N THR A 210 33.72 -24.75 9.38
CA THR A 210 34.44 -26.02 9.31
C THR A 210 35.74 -25.95 10.12
N CYS A 211 36.04 -26.96 10.95
CA CYS A 211 37.11 -26.94 11.97
C CYS A 211 38.49 -26.48 11.47
N ASP A 212 38.82 -26.70 10.20
CA ASP A 212 40.14 -26.40 9.64
C ASP A 212 40.10 -25.48 8.42
N ALA A 213 38.98 -24.77 8.18
CA ALA A 213 38.86 -23.94 6.98
C ALA A 213 39.98 -22.91 6.86
N ILE A 214 40.39 -22.34 8.00
CA ILE A 214 41.43 -21.31 8.07
C ILE A 214 42.84 -21.86 7.82
N THR A 215 43.11 -23.14 8.12
CA THR A 215 44.44 -23.76 7.91
C THR A 215 44.75 -23.89 6.41
N SER A 216 43.71 -23.86 5.57
CA SER A 216 43.85 -23.81 4.11
C SER A 216 44.26 -22.44 3.57
N TYR A 217 44.42 -21.44 4.43
CA TYR A 217 44.84 -20.08 4.08
C TYR A 217 46.15 -19.71 4.78
N THR A 218 47.02 -19.00 4.06
CA THR A 218 48.12 -18.25 4.69
C THR A 218 47.62 -16.87 5.05
N ILE A 219 47.84 -16.43 6.29
CA ILE A 219 47.41 -15.13 6.79
C ILE A 219 48.62 -14.23 6.94
N ASP A 220 48.58 -13.09 6.27
CA ASP A 220 49.51 -11.98 6.47
C ASP A 220 48.79 -10.90 7.29
N ASP A 221 49.28 -10.66 8.50
CA ASP A 221 48.66 -9.78 9.47
C ASP A 221 49.32 -8.39 9.43
N GLN A 222 48.54 -7.35 9.08
CA GLN A 222 48.99 -5.97 9.01
C GLN A 222 48.24 -5.10 10.03
N GLU A 223 48.69 -3.87 10.25
CA GLU A 223 48.15 -3.00 11.29
C GLU A 223 46.64 -2.77 11.17
N LEU A 224 46.16 -2.44 9.96
CA LEU A 224 44.76 -2.05 9.72
C LEU A 224 43.91 -3.15 9.06
N HIS A 225 44.54 -4.19 8.53
CA HIS A 225 43.88 -5.22 7.75
C HIS A 225 44.66 -6.53 7.80
N ILE A 226 44.02 -7.61 7.37
CA ILE A 226 44.70 -8.88 7.10
C ILE A 226 44.58 -9.24 5.63
N ILE A 227 45.50 -10.07 5.13
CA ILE A 227 45.43 -10.64 3.79
C ILE A 227 45.38 -12.16 3.93
N LEU A 228 44.24 -12.76 3.56
CA LEU A 228 44.12 -14.22 3.46
C LEU A 228 44.47 -14.65 2.03
N ARG A 229 45.39 -15.61 1.89
CA ARG A 229 45.75 -16.16 0.58
C ARG A 229 45.47 -17.66 0.50
N ARG A 230 44.89 -18.09 -0.62
CA ARG A 230 44.64 -19.49 -0.96
C ARG A 230 44.60 -19.67 -2.47
N ASN A 231 45.26 -20.70 -2.99
CA ASN A 231 45.28 -21.07 -4.41
C ASN A 231 45.59 -19.88 -5.35
N GLY A 232 46.59 -19.07 -4.99
CA GLY A 232 47.01 -17.90 -5.78
C GLY A 232 46.08 -16.67 -5.70
N ARG A 233 44.96 -16.76 -4.97
CA ARG A 233 44.07 -15.61 -4.71
C ARG A 233 44.39 -14.99 -3.36
N ALA A 234 44.28 -13.68 -3.27
CA ALA A 234 44.50 -12.91 -2.05
C ALA A 234 43.30 -12.00 -1.78
N HIS A 235 42.78 -12.02 -0.56
CA HIS A 235 41.64 -11.22 -0.14
C HIS A 235 42.00 -10.42 1.11
N ARG A 236 41.83 -9.10 1.01
CA ARG A 236 42.06 -8.16 2.11
C ARG A 236 40.80 -8.06 2.95
N VAL A 237 40.92 -8.18 4.27
CA VAL A 237 39.82 -7.93 5.24
C VAL A 237 40.25 -6.82 6.19
N ASN A 238 39.47 -5.76 6.28
CA ASN A 238 39.72 -4.66 7.21
C ASN A 238 39.32 -5.08 8.64
N LYS A 239 40.19 -4.78 9.62
CA LYS A 239 40.00 -5.18 11.03
C LYS A 239 38.90 -4.41 11.75
N PHE A 240 38.49 -3.24 11.26
CA PHE A 240 37.52 -2.36 11.91
C PHE A 240 36.10 -2.59 11.41
N ASP A 241 35.90 -2.57 10.10
CA ASP A 241 34.58 -2.68 9.47
C ASP A 241 34.26 -4.10 8.95
N TRP A 242 35.23 -5.02 9.02
CA TRP A 242 35.12 -6.41 8.55
C TRP A 242 34.81 -6.54 7.05
N ILE A 243 35.00 -5.47 6.27
CA ILE A 243 34.77 -5.47 4.83
C ILE A 243 35.92 -6.20 4.14
N CYS A 244 35.56 -7.08 3.20
CA CYS A 244 36.50 -7.87 2.44
C CYS A 244 36.58 -7.42 0.97
N SER A 245 37.75 -7.56 0.36
CA SER A 245 37.95 -7.29 -1.06
C SER A 245 37.47 -8.41 -2.00
N CYS A 246 36.84 -9.47 -1.48
CA CYS A 246 36.27 -10.52 -2.35
C CYS A 246 34.98 -10.04 -3.01
N GLU A 247 34.66 -10.59 -4.18
CA GLU A 247 33.48 -10.20 -4.98
C GLU A 247 32.19 -10.21 -4.18
N LEU A 248 31.98 -11.23 -3.34
CA LEU A 248 30.78 -11.31 -2.49
C LEU A 248 30.62 -10.09 -1.58
N SER A 249 31.67 -9.71 -0.84
CA SER A 249 31.60 -8.56 0.08
C SER A 249 31.57 -7.25 -0.70
N ALA A 250 32.24 -7.17 -1.85
CA ALA A 250 32.21 -5.98 -2.71
C ALA A 250 30.80 -5.69 -3.26
N ILE A 251 30.10 -6.72 -3.75
CA ILE A 251 28.79 -6.62 -4.42
C ILE A 251 27.65 -6.61 -3.39
N MET A 252 27.63 -7.60 -2.49
CA MET A 252 26.48 -7.84 -1.60
C MET A 252 26.56 -7.05 -0.29
N LYS A 253 27.74 -6.52 0.07
CA LYS A 253 28.01 -5.89 1.37
C LYS A 253 27.70 -6.81 2.58
N LEU A 254 27.77 -8.12 2.37
CA LEU A 254 27.60 -9.12 3.41
C LEU A 254 28.95 -9.60 3.98
N PRO A 255 28.97 -10.12 5.22
CA PRO A 255 30.14 -10.83 5.73
C PRO A 255 30.45 -12.05 4.86
N CYS A 256 31.70 -12.19 4.41
CA CYS A 256 32.15 -13.32 3.62
C CYS A 256 32.93 -14.32 4.48
N ARG A 257 33.23 -15.51 3.91
CA ARG A 257 34.02 -16.53 4.62
C ARG A 257 35.35 -16.02 5.17
N HIS A 258 36.02 -15.11 4.47
CA HIS A 258 37.33 -14.59 4.88
C HIS A 258 37.23 -13.79 6.18
N ALA A 259 36.23 -12.91 6.28
CA ALA A 259 35.99 -12.13 7.49
C ALA A 259 35.55 -13.02 8.66
N MET A 260 34.66 -13.99 8.40
CA MET A 260 34.18 -14.94 9.41
C MET A 260 35.30 -15.84 9.95
N MET A 261 36.12 -16.42 9.08
CA MET A 261 37.24 -17.27 9.50
C MET A 261 38.24 -16.50 10.37
N TYR A 262 38.61 -15.28 9.96
CA TYR A 262 39.52 -14.47 10.76
C TYR A 262 38.92 -14.10 12.11
N ARG A 263 37.65 -13.66 12.14
CA ARG A 263 36.97 -13.38 13.40
C ARG A 263 36.93 -14.59 14.32
N LYS A 264 36.70 -15.79 13.78
CA LYS A 264 36.75 -17.05 14.54
C LYS A 264 38.15 -17.32 15.10
N SER A 265 39.21 -17.06 14.34
CA SER A 265 40.59 -17.24 14.83
C SER A 265 41.01 -16.29 15.94
N LEU A 266 40.29 -15.19 16.15
CA LEU A 266 40.51 -14.28 17.28
C LEU A 266 39.77 -14.72 18.56
N LEU A 267 38.79 -15.63 18.43
CA LEU A 267 37.96 -16.12 19.53
C LEU A 267 38.44 -17.46 20.11
N ASN A 268 39.42 -18.09 19.45
CA ASN A 268 40.14 -19.27 19.91
C ASN A 268 41.52 -18.86 20.45
#